data_AF-A0A959S9I7-F1
#
_entry.id   AF-A0A959S9I7-F1
#
_cell.length_a   1.000
_cell.length_b   1.000
_cell.length_c   1.000
_cell.angle_alpha   90.00
_cell.angle_beta   90.00
_cell.angle_gamma   90.00
#
_symmetry.space_group_name_H-M   'P 1'
#
loop_
_entity.id
_entity.type
_entity.pdbx_description
1 polymer ?
#
loop_
_entity_poly.entity_id
_entity_poly.type
_entity_poly.pdbx_seq_one_letter_code
_entity_poly.pdbx_strand_id
1 'polypeptide(L)'
;MSSSGGSGSLSHRFEPTRQGAYHVGILLTEGVSAWTAHDVNDGRPAALGWHMGHGALEDPRMPTHPASVSFVTLPEWSTLVPDAALVPGSEVRHLELVHG
;
A
#
# COMPACT_ATOMS: atom_id res chain seq x y z
N MET A 1 3.89 13.82 21.71
CA MET A 1 4.88 13.32 20.75
C MET A 1 4.20 13.34 19.38
N SER A 2 4.59 14.28 18.52
CA SER A 2 3.86 14.60 17.29
C SER A 2 4.16 13.56 16.20
N SER A 3 3.19 12.73 15.87
CA SER A 3 3.22 11.82 14.72
C SER A 3 2.90 12.58 13.43
N SER A 4 3.85 13.37 12.94
CA SER A 4 3.77 14.00 11.60
C SER A 4 4.52 13.11 10.60
N GLY A 5 3.90 12.00 10.20
CA GLY A 5 4.54 10.98 9.36
C GLY A 5 3.77 10.59 8.11
N GLY A 6 2.75 11.36 7.72
CA GLY A 6 1.96 11.09 6.51
C GLY A 6 2.15 12.18 5.46
N SER A 7 2.31 11.78 4.20
CA SER A 7 2.40 12.68 3.05
C SER A 7 1.67 12.06 1.85
N GLY A 8 1.37 12.84 0.83
CA GLY A 8 0.61 12.39 -0.32
C GLY A 8 0.65 13.39 -1.46
N SER A 9 0.22 12.96 -2.65
CA SER A 9 0.16 13.79 -3.85
C SER A 9 -1.22 13.69 -4.47
N LEU A 10 -1.76 14.81 -4.94
CA LEU A 10 -3.07 14.89 -5.58
C LEU A 10 -2.92 15.60 -6.92
N SER A 11 -3.55 15.06 -7.97
CA SER A 11 -3.76 15.80 -9.20
C SER A 11 -4.87 16.85 -9.04
N HIS A 12 -4.82 17.92 -9.81
CA HIS A 12 -5.84 18.99 -9.77
C HIS A 12 -7.26 18.50 -10.12
N ARG A 13 -7.38 17.37 -10.81
CA ARG A 13 -8.68 16.80 -11.24
C ARG A 13 -9.19 15.71 -10.31
N PHE A 14 -8.46 15.42 -9.24
CA PHE A 14 -8.84 14.40 -8.28
C PHE A 14 -10.03 14.88 -7.44
N GLU A 15 -11.08 14.08 -7.46
CA GLU A 15 -12.29 14.28 -6.65
C GLU A 15 -12.63 12.95 -5.97
N PRO A 16 -12.38 12.79 -4.66
CA PRO A 16 -12.52 11.50 -3.97
C PRO A 16 -13.95 10.97 -3.90
N THR A 17 -14.94 11.86 -3.99
CA THR A 17 -16.38 11.52 -3.96
C THR A 17 -16.94 11.10 -5.32
N ARG A 18 -16.15 11.20 -6.40
CA ARG A 18 -16.59 10.86 -7.75
C ARG A 18 -16.80 9.35 -7.90
N GLN A 19 -18.05 8.95 -8.01
CA GLN A 19 -18.45 7.53 -8.06
C GLN A 19 -17.86 6.81 -9.28
N GLY A 20 -17.28 5.64 -9.06
CA GLY A 20 -16.81 4.74 -10.12
C GLY A 20 -15.68 5.30 -10.98
N ALA A 21 -15.04 6.41 -10.58
CA ALA A 21 -14.01 7.05 -11.39
C ALA A 21 -12.61 6.46 -11.20
N TYR A 22 -12.38 5.72 -10.10
CA TYR A 22 -11.04 5.26 -9.74
C TYR A 22 -10.95 3.78 -9.46
N HIS A 23 -9.82 3.20 -9.85
CA HIS A 23 -9.27 2.00 -9.22
C HIS A 23 -8.43 2.43 -8.02
N VAL A 24 -8.70 1.86 -6.84
CA VAL A 24 -7.92 2.13 -5.62
C VAL A 24 -7.00 0.95 -5.33
N GLY A 25 -5.69 1.21 -5.28
CA GLY A 25 -4.71 0.25 -4.81
C GLY A 25 -4.35 0.55 -3.36
N ILE A 26 -4.33 -0.47 -2.50
CA ILE A 26 -3.99 -0.36 -1.08
C ILE A 26 -2.75 -1.21 -0.80
N LEU A 27 -1.78 -0.63 -0.09
CA LEU A 27 -0.60 -1.32 0.40
C LEU A 27 -0.59 -1.27 1.93
N LEU A 28 -0.45 -2.43 2.56
CA LEU A 28 -0.29 -2.57 3.99
C LEU A 28 1.02 -3.31 4.27
N THR A 29 1.86 -2.75 5.14
CA THR A 29 3.10 -3.39 5.62
C THR A 29 3.15 -3.28 7.14
N GLU A 30 4.11 -3.96 7.76
CA GLU A 30 4.47 -3.64 9.14
C GLU A 30 4.96 -2.18 9.20
N GLY A 31 4.24 -1.33 9.92
CA GLY A 31 4.64 0.06 10.17
C GLY A 31 4.33 1.10 9.08
N VAL A 32 3.80 0.72 7.90
CA VAL A 32 3.36 1.68 6.87
C VAL A 32 2.06 1.19 6.21
N SER A 33 1.17 2.14 5.92
CA SER A 33 0.03 1.95 5.03
C SER A 33 0.06 3.01 3.93
N ALA A 34 -0.42 2.64 2.74
CA ALA A 34 -0.55 3.55 1.62
C ALA A 34 -1.76 3.19 0.75
N TRP A 35 -2.22 4.17 0.00
CA TRP A 35 -3.21 4.00 -1.04
C TRP A 35 -2.82 4.81 -2.28
N THR A 36 -3.32 4.38 -3.42
CA THR A 36 -3.23 5.08 -4.70
C THR A 36 -4.57 5.03 -5.41
N ALA A 37 -4.94 6.10 -6.10
CA ALA A 37 -6.11 6.16 -6.95
C ALA A 37 -5.65 6.37 -8.40
N HIS A 38 -6.07 5.47 -9.30
CA HIS A 38 -5.85 5.58 -10.74
C HIS A 38 -7.18 5.83 -11.45
N ASP A 39 -7.22 6.76 -12.41
CA ASP A 39 -8.42 6.98 -13.22
C ASP A 39 -8.73 5.71 -14.04
N VAL A 40 -9.99 5.26 -14.02
CA VAL A 40 -10.38 4.01 -14.70
C VAL A 40 -10.35 4.10 -16.23
N ASN A 41 -10.40 5.31 -16.79
CA ASN A 41 -10.47 5.51 -18.23
C ASN A 41 -9.09 5.43 -18.89
N ASP A 42 -8.05 5.93 -18.22
CA ASP A 42 -6.70 6.03 -18.79
C ASP A 42 -5.59 5.42 -17.91
N GLY A 43 -5.92 4.91 -16.72
CA GLY A 43 -5.01 4.26 -15.80
C GLY A 43 -4.01 5.20 -15.12
N ARG A 44 -4.12 6.53 -15.32
CA ARG A 44 -3.14 7.47 -14.77
C ARG A 44 -3.32 7.67 -13.27
N PRO A 45 -2.22 7.81 -12.51
CA PRO A 45 -2.30 8.10 -11.08
C PRO A 45 -2.92 9.48 -10.86
N ALA A 46 -4.06 9.49 -10.17
CA ALA A 46 -4.82 10.69 -9.84
C ALA A 46 -4.50 11.20 -8.43
N ALA A 47 -4.20 10.30 -7.49
CA ALA A 47 -3.81 10.63 -6.13
C ALA A 47 -3.06 9.47 -5.45
N LEU A 48 -2.28 9.79 -4.43
CA LEU A 48 -1.70 8.83 -3.50
C LEU A 48 -1.61 9.42 -2.10
N GLY A 49 -1.72 8.57 -1.09
CA GLY A 49 -1.51 8.92 0.30
C GLY A 49 -0.82 7.79 1.04
N TRP A 50 0.01 8.13 2.02
CA TRP A 50 0.65 7.16 2.89
C TRP A 50 0.78 7.69 4.31
N HIS A 51 0.92 6.75 5.24
CA HIS A 51 1.05 7.05 6.65
C HIS A 51 1.84 5.94 7.37
N MET A 52 2.54 6.31 8.44
CA MET A 52 3.13 5.32 9.36
C MET A 52 2.04 4.58 10.14
N GLY A 53 2.10 3.26 10.23
CA GLY A 53 1.02 2.43 10.78
C GLY A 53 -0.19 2.43 9.86
N HIS A 54 -1.41 2.46 10.39
CA HIS A 54 -2.64 2.22 9.63
C HIS A 54 -3.38 3.50 9.14
N GLY A 55 -2.82 4.68 9.40
CA GLY A 55 -3.53 5.95 9.18
C GLY A 55 -3.90 6.26 7.73
N ALA A 56 -3.32 5.58 6.73
CA ALA A 56 -3.69 5.82 5.33
C ALA A 56 -5.09 5.27 5.00
N LEU A 57 -5.59 4.28 5.76
CA LEU A 57 -6.95 3.75 5.59
C LEU A 57 -8.04 4.70 6.10
N GLU A 58 -7.66 5.64 6.96
CA GLU A 58 -8.53 6.67 7.54
C GLU A 58 -8.37 8.01 6.80
N ASP A 59 -7.56 8.07 5.74
CA ASP A 59 -7.32 9.29 4.98
C ASP A 59 -8.63 9.77 4.34
N PRO A 60 -9.16 10.96 4.70
CA PRO A 60 -10.41 11.46 4.15
C PRO A 60 -10.35 11.75 2.64
N ARG A 61 -9.15 11.72 2.05
CA ARG A 61 -8.92 11.87 0.61
C ARG A 61 -8.97 10.55 -0.13
N MET A 62 -9.05 9.41 0.55
CA MET A 62 -9.20 8.11 -0.12
C MET A 62 -10.58 8.04 -0.80
N PRO A 63 -10.69 7.56 -2.07
CA PRO A 63 -11.98 7.46 -2.73
C PRO A 63 -12.97 6.57 -1.98
N THR A 64 -14.20 7.05 -1.76
CA THR A 64 -15.23 6.34 -0.97
C THR A 64 -16.12 5.42 -1.82
N HIS A 65 -16.17 5.65 -3.15
CA HIS A 65 -16.94 4.86 -4.10
C HIS A 65 -16.09 4.45 -5.31
N PRO A 66 -14.99 3.70 -5.11
CA PRO A 66 -14.14 3.27 -6.21
C PRO A 66 -14.87 2.30 -7.13
N ALA A 67 -14.50 2.28 -8.42
CA ALA A 67 -14.99 1.26 -9.35
C ALA A 67 -14.45 -0.12 -9.02
N SER A 68 -13.23 -0.19 -8.51
CA SER A 68 -12.55 -1.41 -8.11
C SER A 68 -11.47 -1.12 -7.08
N VAL A 69 -11.13 -2.14 -6.30
CA VAL A 69 -10.09 -2.06 -5.27
C VAL A 69 -9.15 -3.24 -5.44
N SER A 70 -7.85 -2.98 -5.38
CA SER A 70 -6.83 -4.01 -5.15
C SER A 70 -6.14 -3.72 -3.82
N PHE A 71 -5.74 -4.77 -3.10
CA PHE A 71 -4.93 -4.60 -1.90
C PHE A 71 -3.83 -5.65 -1.85
N VAL A 72 -2.68 -5.23 -1.29
CA VAL A 72 -1.56 -6.11 -1.01
C VAL A 72 -1.15 -5.90 0.44
N THR A 73 -1.07 -6.99 1.18
CA THR A 73 -0.39 -7.05 2.47
C THR A 73 1.02 -7.58 2.22
N LEU A 74 2.03 -6.73 2.38
CA LEU A 74 3.40 -7.20 2.42
C LEU A 74 3.68 -7.71 3.83
N PRO A 75 4.13 -8.97 3.97
CA PRO A 75 4.74 -9.38 5.23
C PRO A 75 6.00 -8.54 5.48
N GLU A 76 6.57 -8.61 6.68
CA GLU A 76 7.85 -7.96 6.95
C GLU A 76 8.84 -8.29 5.82
N TRP A 77 9.58 -7.31 5.30
CA TRP A 77 10.52 -7.55 4.21
C TRP A 77 11.56 -8.63 4.53
N SER A 78 11.80 -8.86 5.82
CA SER A 78 12.58 -9.95 6.38
C SER A 78 12.08 -11.33 5.90
N THR A 79 10.78 -11.48 5.65
CA THR A 79 10.15 -12.72 5.17
C THR A 79 10.18 -12.90 3.65
N LEU A 80 10.51 -11.85 2.89
CA LEU A 80 10.56 -11.88 1.42
C LEU A 80 11.94 -12.33 0.98
N VAL A 81 12.16 -13.63 1.03
CA VAL A 81 13.40 -14.26 0.58
C VAL A 81 13.21 -14.67 -0.88
N PRO A 82 14.01 -14.14 -1.83
CA PRO A 82 13.99 -14.66 -3.18
C PRO A 82 14.40 -16.14 -3.16
N ASP A 83 13.67 -17.02 -3.86
CA ASP A 83 14.03 -18.45 -3.97
C ASP A 83 15.49 -18.65 -4.39
N ALA A 84 16.03 -17.76 -5.23
CA ALA A 84 17.42 -17.81 -5.69
C ALA A 84 18.47 -17.50 -4.61
N ALA A 85 18.07 -16.97 -3.46
CA ALA A 85 18.95 -16.66 -2.33
C ALA A 85 19.05 -17.80 -1.30
N LEU A 86 18.23 -18.85 -1.45
CA LEU A 86 18.23 -20.01 -0.55
C LEU A 86 18.88 -21.21 -1.22
N VAL A 87 19.74 -21.91 -0.47
CA VAL A 87 20.20 -23.23 -0.86
C VAL A 87 19.01 -24.18 -0.67
N PRO A 88 18.62 -24.98 -1.68
CA PRO A 88 17.51 -25.92 -1.52
C PRO A 88 17.67 -26.80 -0.27
N GLY A 89 16.67 -26.81 0.61
CA GLY A 89 16.69 -27.49 1.91
C GLY A 89 17.16 -26.63 3.09
N SER A 90 17.54 -25.37 2.88
CA SER A 90 17.94 -24.43 3.96
C SER A 90 16.85 -23.44 4.37
N GLU A 91 15.63 -23.59 3.87
CA GLU A 91 14.54 -22.63 4.00
C GLU A 91 14.12 -22.45 5.47
N VAL A 92 13.98 -23.57 6.20
CA VAL A 92 13.60 -23.57 7.63
C VAL A 92 14.63 -22.82 8.49
N ARG A 93 15.92 -23.05 8.25
CA ARG A 93 17.01 -22.40 8.99
C ARG A 93 17.10 -20.90 8.69
N HIS A 94 16.73 -20.50 7.48
CA HIS A 94 16.65 -19.08 7.13
C HIS A 94 15.46 -18.41 7.82
N LEU A 95 14.30 -19.07 7.87
CA LEU A 95 13.14 -18.56 8.60
C LEU A 95 13.45 -18.38 10.09
N GLU A 96 14.10 -19.35 10.75
CA GLU A 96 14.57 -19.23 12.14
C GLU A 96 15.51 -18.04 12.35
N LEU A 97 16.47 -17.82 11.45
CA LEU A 97 17.44 -16.74 11.57
C LEU A 97 16.81 -15.34 11.44
N VAL A 98 15.72 -15.24 10.69
CA VAL A 98 15.08 -13.98 10.38
C VAL A 98 13.91 -13.67 11.34
N HIS A 99 13.32 -14.69 11.97
CA HIS A 99 12.12 -14.53 12.81
C HIS A 99 12.36 -14.83 14.31
N GLY A 100 13.52 -15.41 14.68
CA GLY A 100 13.91 -15.67 16.07
C GLY A 100 13.37 -16.99 16.63
#